data_AF-T1GHT4-F1
#
_entry.id   AF-T1GHT4-F1
#
_cell.length_a   1.000
_cell.length_b   1.000
_cell.length_c   1.000
_cell.angle_alpha   90.00
_cell.angle_beta   90.00
_cell.angle_gamma   90.00
#
_symmetry.space_group_name_H-M   'P 1'
#
loop_
_entity.id
_entity.type
_entity.pdbx_description
1 polymer ?
#
loop_
_entity_poly.entity_id
_entity_poly.type
_entity_poly.pdbx_seq_one_letter_code
_entity_poly.pdbx_strand_id
1 'polypeptide(L)'
;MNLMGMMSKITFSSAWGPRIRTAIDALKLDLPWIERLDMVNDLAPLAPELAVQLEKHEQKRANQFKGNAKIPYIKPEDDPILNDFKREMLFHRQAQAAVREGIKRLHDLGITTKRPDDYFAEMAKTDDHMQKKKMGKMLAKQTRVQREMDKKDMLDQLKKFRKGKLKNLDFLEDSKAAAGQKKKTDAKRKARDKKFGFGGKKKGLKRNTRESSGNIEKSGKNFRKPGKAGPPPQYF
;
A
#
# COMPACT_ATOMS: atom_id res chain seq x y z
N MET A 1 -19.04 -63.19 23.47
CA MET A 1 -17.66 -63.12 22.91
C MET A 1 -17.59 -61.86 22.07
N ASN A 2 -16.76 -60.90 22.50
CA ASN A 2 -16.74 -59.53 21.99
C ASN A 2 -16.20 -59.45 20.55
N LEU A 3 -17.02 -58.90 19.65
CA LEU A 3 -16.60 -58.35 18.37
C LEU A 3 -15.82 -57.05 18.63
N MET A 4 -14.53 -57.17 18.90
CA MET A 4 -13.63 -56.02 19.01
C MET A 4 -13.12 -55.70 17.60
N GLY A 5 -13.76 -54.72 16.97
CA GLY A 5 -13.46 -54.28 15.61
C GLY A 5 -11.99 -53.92 15.42
N MET A 6 -11.34 -54.64 14.50
CA MET A 6 -10.07 -54.24 13.91
C MET A 6 -10.30 -52.99 13.04
N MET A 7 -10.40 -51.82 13.67
CA MET A 7 -10.10 -50.56 12.99
C MET A 7 -8.59 -50.47 12.87
N SER A 8 -8.05 -50.95 11.75
CA SER A 8 -6.72 -50.61 11.30
C SER A 8 -6.66 -49.09 11.14
N LYS A 9 -6.08 -48.42 12.15
CA LYS A 9 -5.54 -47.08 11.97
C LYS A 9 -4.42 -47.23 10.94
N ILE A 10 -4.74 -47.02 9.67
CA ILE A 10 -3.73 -46.76 8.64
C ILE A 10 -3.08 -45.45 9.07
N THR A 11 -2.04 -45.54 9.89
CA THR A 11 -1.21 -44.39 10.23
C THR A 11 -0.43 -44.06 8.96
N PHE A 12 -0.85 -42.99 8.27
CA PHE A 12 -0.17 -42.37 7.12
C PHE A 12 1.35 -42.16 7.33
N SER A 13 1.81 -42.22 8.59
CA SER A 13 3.17 -41.96 9.03
C SER A 13 4.19 -43.10 8.84
N SER A 14 3.82 -44.38 9.01
CA SER A 14 4.83 -45.44 9.24
C SER A 14 5.61 -45.84 7.98
N ALA A 15 4.96 -45.88 6.81
CA ALA A 15 5.60 -46.29 5.55
C ALA A 15 6.21 -45.12 4.76
N TRP A 16 5.64 -43.92 4.87
CA TRP A 16 6.08 -42.74 4.10
C TRP A 16 7.19 -41.96 4.79
N GLY A 17 7.24 -41.97 6.12
CA GLY A 17 8.27 -41.26 6.89
C GLY A 17 9.71 -41.61 6.47
N PRO A 18 10.09 -42.90 6.40
CA PRO A 18 11.41 -43.30 5.94
C PRO A 18 11.70 -42.89 4.50
N ARG A 19 10.71 -43.04 3.60
CA ARG A 19 10.85 -42.69 2.17
C ARG A 19 11.05 -41.19 1.95
N ILE A 20 10.33 -40.34 2.70
CA ILE A 20 10.49 -38.89 2.64
C ILE A 20 11.88 -38.48 3.17
N ARG A 21 12.36 -39.11 4.25
CA ARG A 21 13.73 -38.86 4.74
C ARG A 21 14.78 -39.21 3.69
N THR A 22 14.68 -40.40 3.08
CA THR A 22 15.59 -40.80 1.99
C THR A 22 15.53 -39.83 0.79
N ALA A 23 14.34 -39.37 0.41
CA ALA A 23 14.19 -38.39 -0.66
C ALA A 23 14.78 -37.02 -0.30
N ILE A 24 14.62 -36.55 0.94
CA ILE A 24 15.26 -35.33 1.44
C ILE A 24 16.77 -35.47 1.42
N ASP A 25 17.31 -36.61 1.86
CA ASP A 25 18.76 -36.83 1.88
C ASP A 25 19.35 -36.91 0.47
N ALA A 26 18.61 -37.46 -0.50
CA ALA A 26 19.00 -37.42 -1.91
C ALA A 26 18.98 -36.00 -2.54
N LEU A 27 18.19 -35.08 -1.98
CA LEU A 27 18.09 -33.69 -2.44
C LEU A 27 19.05 -32.74 -1.72
N LYS A 28 19.61 -33.14 -0.57
CA LYS A 28 20.59 -32.33 0.16
C LYS A 28 21.91 -32.31 -0.62
N LEU A 29 22.38 -31.10 -0.91
CA LEU A 29 23.70 -30.86 -1.48
C LEU A 29 24.66 -30.44 -0.36
N ASP A 30 25.70 -31.23 -0.13
CA ASP A 30 26.75 -30.94 0.84
C ASP A 30 27.89 -30.18 0.16
N LEU A 31 27.69 -28.87 -0.03
CA LEU A 31 28.68 -27.97 -0.62
C LEU A 31 29.54 -27.30 0.47
N PRO A 32 30.83 -26.99 0.21
CA PRO A 32 31.70 -26.33 1.18
C PRO A 32 31.39 -24.84 1.37
N TRP A 33 30.48 -24.28 0.57
CA TRP A 33 30.01 -22.89 0.67
C TRP A 33 28.49 -22.84 0.89
N ILE A 34 28.01 -21.70 1.38
CA ILE A 34 26.59 -21.46 1.58
C ILE A 34 25.93 -21.23 0.22
N GLU A 35 25.24 -22.24 -0.29
CA GLU A 35 24.43 -22.12 -1.52
C GLU A 35 23.11 -21.37 -1.26
N ARG A 36 22.51 -21.59 -0.08
CA ARG A 36 21.19 -21.04 0.29
C ARG A 36 21.23 -20.40 1.67
N LEU A 37 20.69 -19.18 1.79
CA LEU A 37 20.48 -18.50 3.07
C LEU A 37 18.99 -18.57 3.47
N ASP A 38 18.45 -19.79 3.53
CA ASP A 38 17.11 -19.99 4.06
C ASP A 38 17.16 -20.05 5.57
N MET A 39 16.25 -19.33 6.22
CA MET A 39 16.18 -19.29 7.67
C MET A 39 14.74 -19.56 8.10
N VAL A 40 14.61 -20.43 9.10
CA VAL A 40 13.33 -20.73 9.74
C VAL A 40 13.35 -20.01 11.07
N ASN A 41 12.67 -18.86 11.13
CA ASN A 41 12.73 -17.95 12.27
C ASN A 41 11.39 -17.85 12.98
N ASP A 42 11.48 -17.71 14.30
CA ASP A 42 10.40 -17.23 15.15
C ASP A 42 10.16 -15.73 14.98
N LEU A 43 9.05 -15.25 15.53
CA LEU A 43 8.64 -13.85 15.46
C LEU A 43 9.66 -12.91 16.13
N ALA A 44 10.03 -11.82 15.45
CA ALA A 44 10.88 -10.79 16.06
C ALA A 44 10.23 -10.22 17.33
N PRO A 45 11.01 -9.91 18.39
CA PRO A 45 10.48 -9.28 19.59
C PRO A 45 9.77 -7.97 19.22
N LEU A 46 8.59 -7.74 19.80
CA LEU A 46 7.80 -6.55 19.50
C LEU A 46 8.47 -5.33 20.12
N ALA A 47 8.91 -4.38 19.29
CA ALA A 47 9.41 -3.12 19.80
C ALA A 47 8.26 -2.33 20.47
N PRO A 48 8.53 -1.60 21.57
CA PRO A 48 7.49 -0.88 22.31
C PRO A 48 6.78 0.18 21.45
N GLU A 49 7.46 0.79 20.48
CA GLU A 49 6.82 1.74 19.55
C GLU A 49 5.76 1.06 18.66
N LEU A 50 6.06 -0.13 18.15
CA LEU A 50 5.15 -0.90 17.31
C LEU A 50 3.92 -1.36 18.10
N ALA A 51 4.10 -1.70 19.39
CA ALA A 51 3.00 -2.03 20.29
C ALA A 51 1.99 -0.88 20.42
N VAL A 52 2.49 0.36 20.64
CA VAL A 52 1.64 1.55 20.72
C VAL A 52 0.91 1.84 19.40
N GLN A 53 1.56 1.58 18.26
CA GLN A 53 0.93 1.78 16.95
C GLN A 53 -0.19 0.75 16.70
N LEU A 54 0.01 -0.51 17.09
CA LEU A 54 -1.01 -1.56 17.03
C LEU A 54 -2.23 -1.18 17.85
N GLU A 55 -2.03 -0.79 19.11
CA GLU A 55 -3.11 -0.44 20.02
C GLU A 55 -3.92 0.75 19.47
N LYS A 56 -3.25 1.79 18.99
CA LYS A 56 -3.91 2.93 18.33
C LYS A 56 -4.73 2.50 17.11
N HIS A 57 -4.25 1.52 16.35
CA HIS A 57 -4.97 1.01 15.18
C HIS A 57 -6.19 0.18 15.58
N GLU A 58 -6.06 -0.66 16.61
CA GLU A 58 -7.17 -1.43 17.19
C GLU A 58 -8.24 -0.52 17.79
N GLN A 59 -7.85 0.51 18.54
CA GLN A 59 -8.78 1.50 19.10
C GLN A 59 -9.52 2.27 17.99
N LYS A 60 -8.81 2.72 16.94
CA LYS A 60 -9.45 3.38 15.78
C LYS A 60 -10.46 2.48 15.09
N ARG A 61 -10.09 1.20 14.93
CA ARG A 61 -10.97 0.20 14.37
C ARG A 61 -12.20 0.02 15.24
N ALA A 62 -12.04 -0.24 16.53
CA ALA A 62 -13.15 -0.39 17.47
C ALA A 62 -14.10 0.82 17.43
N ASN A 63 -13.57 2.04 17.37
CA ASN A 63 -14.36 3.26 17.24
C ASN A 63 -15.14 3.34 15.91
N GLN A 64 -14.57 2.84 14.81
CA GLN A 64 -15.23 2.80 13.50
C GLN A 64 -16.40 1.80 13.47
N PHE A 65 -16.26 0.65 14.14
CA PHE A 65 -17.31 -0.36 14.21
C PHE A 65 -18.43 0.00 15.19
N LYS A 66 -18.12 0.66 16.30
CA LYS A 66 -19.13 1.14 17.27
C LYS A 66 -20.18 2.09 16.66
N GLY A 67 -19.82 2.82 15.59
CA GLY A 67 -20.69 3.81 14.95
C GLY A 67 -21.46 3.33 13.71
N ASN A 68 -21.26 2.09 13.24
CA ASN A 68 -21.77 1.67 11.93
C ASN A 68 -22.50 0.32 12.00
N ALA A 69 -23.81 0.35 12.25
CA ALA A 69 -24.68 -0.83 12.33
C ALA A 69 -24.72 -1.70 11.05
N LYS A 70 -24.17 -1.21 9.93
CA LYS A 70 -24.14 -1.90 8.63
C LYS A 70 -22.95 -2.84 8.46
N ILE A 71 -21.94 -2.77 9.33
CA ILE A 71 -20.76 -3.63 9.27
C ILE A 71 -20.74 -4.51 10.53
N PRO A 72 -20.87 -5.84 10.41
CA PRO A 72 -20.78 -6.72 11.57
C PRO A 72 -19.40 -6.57 12.22
N TYR A 73 -19.38 -6.23 13.51
CA TYR A 73 -18.17 -6.22 14.30
C TYR A 73 -17.80 -7.66 14.67
N ILE A 74 -16.84 -8.22 13.94
CA ILE A 74 -16.20 -9.47 14.30
C ILE A 74 -15.04 -9.11 15.24
N LYS A 75 -14.98 -9.73 16.42
CA LYS A 75 -13.88 -9.43 17.35
C LYS A 75 -12.56 -9.87 16.69
N PRO A 76 -11.46 -9.11 16.86
CA PRO A 76 -10.17 -9.47 16.27
C PRO A 76 -9.66 -10.88 16.61
N GLU A 77 -10.18 -11.48 17.68
CA GLU A 77 -9.88 -12.82 18.17
C GLU A 77 -10.62 -13.91 17.39
N ASP A 78 -11.81 -13.60 16.85
CA ASP A 78 -12.70 -14.57 16.21
C ASP A 78 -12.27 -14.87 14.76
N ASP A 79 -11.55 -13.95 14.09
CA ASP A 79 -11.00 -14.18 12.75
C ASP A 79 -9.69 -13.41 12.49
N PRO A 80 -8.53 -13.99 12.85
CA PRO A 80 -7.22 -13.38 12.58
C PRO A 80 -6.85 -13.35 11.10
N ILE A 81 -7.49 -14.16 10.25
CA ILE A 81 -7.24 -14.22 8.80
C ILE A 81 -7.86 -13.02 8.12
N LEU A 82 -9.06 -12.60 8.52
CA LEU A 82 -9.73 -11.41 7.96
C LEU A 82 -9.01 -10.10 8.32
N ASN A 83 -8.21 -10.11 9.39
CA ASN A 83 -7.49 -8.95 9.86
C ASN A 83 -6.15 -8.74 9.12
N ASP A 84 -6.24 -8.17 7.92
CA ASP A 84 -5.09 -7.89 7.05
C ASP A 84 -3.95 -7.17 7.76
N PHE A 85 -4.24 -6.20 8.62
CA PHE A 85 -3.20 -5.43 9.32
C PHE A 85 -2.39 -6.29 10.31
N LYS A 86 -3.06 -7.13 11.11
CA LYS A 86 -2.35 -8.05 12.03
C LYS A 86 -1.53 -9.06 11.23
N ARG A 87 -2.09 -9.60 10.15
CA ARG A 87 -1.42 -10.58 9.28
C ARG A 87 -0.17 -10.00 8.61
N GLU A 88 -0.28 -8.83 7.98
CA GLU A 88 0.86 -8.13 7.36
C GLU A 88 1.95 -7.82 8.39
N MET A 89 1.57 -7.44 9.61
CA MET A 89 2.54 -7.16 10.66
C MET A 89 3.28 -8.43 11.11
N LEU A 90 2.61 -9.59 11.19
CA LEU A 90 3.26 -10.86 11.52
C LEU A 90 4.32 -11.23 10.45
N PHE A 91 3.97 -11.11 9.17
CA PHE A 91 4.93 -11.33 8.08
C PHE A 91 6.11 -10.38 8.14
N HIS A 92 5.86 -9.10 8.44
CA HIS A 92 6.91 -8.11 8.58
C HIS A 92 7.85 -8.46 9.74
N ARG A 93 7.32 -8.86 10.90
CA ARG A 93 8.11 -9.25 12.07
C ARG A 93 8.93 -10.52 11.83
N GLN A 94 8.35 -11.51 11.17
CA GLN A 94 9.06 -12.75 10.82
C GLN A 94 10.21 -12.45 9.86
N ALA A 95 9.96 -11.64 8.82
CA ALA A 95 11.00 -11.20 7.89
C ALA A 95 12.10 -10.38 8.60
N GLN A 96 11.73 -9.52 9.55
CA GLN A 96 12.70 -8.73 10.31
C GLN A 96 13.60 -9.61 11.20
N ALA A 97 13.05 -10.66 11.83
CA ALA A 97 13.84 -11.61 12.61
C ALA A 97 14.86 -12.32 11.74
N ALA A 98 14.40 -12.83 10.59
CA ALA A 98 15.24 -13.49 9.59
C ALA A 98 16.37 -12.56 9.12
N VAL A 99 16.06 -11.33 8.71
CA VAL A 99 17.09 -10.36 8.28
C VAL A 99 18.10 -10.07 9.39
N ARG A 100 17.66 -9.91 10.64
CA ARG A 100 18.56 -9.62 11.77
C ARG A 100 19.54 -10.75 12.03
N GLU A 101 19.09 -11.99 11.93
CA GLU A 101 19.95 -13.16 12.12
C GLU A 101 20.85 -13.41 10.90
N GLY A 102 20.28 -13.33 9.70
CA GLY A 102 21.01 -13.54 8.45
C GLY A 102 22.13 -12.55 8.24
N ILE A 103 21.92 -11.26 8.56
CA ILE A 103 22.98 -10.25 8.49
C ILE A 103 24.15 -10.59 9.43
N LYS A 104 23.87 -11.07 10.64
CA LYS A 104 24.93 -11.48 11.58
C LYS A 104 25.76 -12.62 11.00
N ARG A 105 25.10 -13.69 10.51
CA ARG A 105 25.78 -14.84 9.88
C ARG A 105 26.63 -14.42 8.67
N LEU A 106 26.15 -13.47 7.86
CA LEU A 106 26.90 -12.95 6.71
C LEU A 106 28.12 -12.11 7.14
N HIS A 107 28.00 -11.31 8.20
CA HIS A 107 29.11 -10.54 8.76
C HIS A 107 30.19 -11.43 9.37
N ASP A 108 29.81 -12.52 10.04
CA ASP A 108 30.75 -13.51 10.58
C ASP A 108 31.59 -14.18 9.48
N LEU A 109 31.03 -14.28 8.26
CA LEU A 109 31.71 -14.78 7.06
C LEU A 109 32.51 -13.69 6.30
N GLY A 110 32.51 -12.45 6.80
CA GLY A 110 33.19 -11.32 6.16
C GLY A 110 32.48 -10.76 4.92
N ILE A 111 31.21 -11.10 4.70
CA ILE A 111 30.44 -10.64 3.53
C ILE A 111 29.82 -9.27 3.81
N THR A 112 30.10 -8.28 2.95
CA THR A 112 29.51 -6.94 3.06
C THR A 112 28.06 -6.96 2.57
N THR A 113 27.12 -6.62 3.44
CA THR A 113 25.67 -6.72 3.16
C THR A 113 25.00 -5.41 2.74
N LYS A 114 25.65 -4.26 2.97
CA LYS A 114 25.09 -2.95 2.61
C LYS A 114 25.42 -2.61 1.16
N ARG A 115 24.42 -2.15 0.41
CA ARG A 115 24.61 -1.58 -0.92
C ARG A 115 25.26 -0.20 -0.81
N PRO A 116 26.43 0.05 -1.42
CA PRO A 116 27.02 1.39 -1.47
C PRO A 116 26.18 2.35 -2.32
N ASP A 117 26.17 3.64 -1.94
CA ASP A 117 25.45 4.67 -2.69
C ASP A 117 26.06 4.95 -4.07
N ASP A 118 27.38 4.73 -4.19
CA ASP A 118 28.16 4.93 -5.43
C ASP A 118 28.17 3.70 -6.36
N TYR A 119 27.39 2.66 -6.03
CA TYR A 119 27.27 1.46 -6.85
C TYR A 119 25.98 1.48 -7.69
N PHE A 120 26.12 1.96 -8.93
CA PHE A 120 25.04 2.05 -9.91
C PHE A 120 24.91 0.75 -10.72
N ALA A 121 24.03 -0.14 -10.26
CA ALA A 121 23.61 -1.33 -10.99
C ALA A 121 22.12 -1.23 -11.32
N GLU A 122 21.67 -2.03 -12.29
CA GLU A 122 20.25 -2.09 -12.65
C GLU A 122 19.41 -2.54 -11.44
N MET A 123 18.42 -1.72 -11.08
CA MET A 123 17.50 -2.00 -9.98
C MET A 123 16.23 -2.65 -10.52
N ALA A 124 15.57 -3.47 -9.71
CA ALA A 124 14.32 -4.15 -10.10
C ALA A 124 13.17 -3.19 -10.51
N LYS A 125 13.28 -1.90 -10.22
CA LYS A 125 12.34 -0.83 -10.62
C LYS A 125 13.14 0.38 -11.08
N THR A 126 12.66 1.04 -12.14
CA THR A 126 13.26 2.27 -12.67
C THR A 126 13.12 3.44 -11.70
N ASP A 127 14.11 4.34 -11.73
CA ASP A 127 14.13 5.52 -10.86
C ASP A 127 12.96 6.47 -11.13
N ASP A 128 12.60 6.69 -12.40
CA ASP A 128 11.43 7.48 -12.80
C ASP A 128 10.13 6.99 -12.12
N HIS A 129 9.95 5.67 -12.05
CA HIS A 129 8.79 5.07 -11.38
C HIS A 129 8.83 5.32 -9.88
N MET A 130 10.01 5.18 -9.26
CA MET A 130 10.17 5.39 -7.82
C MET A 130 10.06 6.86 -7.43
N GLN A 131 10.53 7.79 -8.26
CA GLN A 131 10.31 9.23 -8.09
C GLN A 131 8.82 9.57 -8.14
N LYS A 132 8.07 9.05 -9.13
CA LYS A 132 6.61 9.23 -9.18
C LYS A 132 5.91 8.70 -7.94
N LYS A 133 6.30 7.52 -7.44
CA LYS A 133 5.77 6.94 -6.19
C LYS A 133 6.10 7.79 -4.97
N LYS A 134 7.34 8.27 -4.86
CA LYS A 134 7.80 9.12 -3.74
C LYS A 134 7.05 10.44 -3.72
N MET A 135 6.94 11.11 -4.87
CA MET A 135 6.19 12.35 -5.01
C MET A 135 4.70 12.14 -4.71
N GLY A 136 4.10 11.08 -5.23
CA GLY A 136 2.70 10.72 -4.94
C GLY A 136 2.45 10.49 -3.45
N LYS A 137 3.34 9.75 -2.77
CA LYS A 137 3.24 9.48 -1.33
C LYS A 137 3.45 10.75 -0.49
N MET A 138 4.42 11.60 -0.84
CA MET A 138 4.63 12.88 -0.15
C MET A 138 3.43 13.80 -0.29
N LEU A 139 2.91 13.97 -1.51
CA LEU A 139 1.74 14.80 -1.77
C LEU A 139 0.50 14.27 -1.04
N ALA A 140 0.27 12.95 -1.03
CA ALA A 140 -0.82 12.33 -0.28
C ALA A 140 -0.71 12.60 1.23
N LYS A 141 0.51 12.54 1.79
CA LYS A 141 0.75 12.85 3.21
C LYS A 141 0.48 14.33 3.49
N GLN A 142 0.99 15.24 2.67
CA GLN A 142 0.81 16.68 2.84
C GLN A 142 -0.66 17.08 2.73
N THR A 143 -1.37 16.59 1.71
CA THR A 143 -2.80 16.85 1.54
C THR A 143 -3.65 16.29 2.69
N ARG A 144 -3.28 15.14 3.28
CA ARG A 144 -3.96 14.62 4.47
C ARG A 144 -3.76 15.54 5.68
N VAL A 145 -2.53 15.97 5.94
CA VAL A 145 -2.22 16.88 7.04
C VAL A 145 -2.94 18.22 6.86
N GLN A 146 -2.89 18.80 5.66
CA GLN A 146 -3.58 20.06 5.36
C GLN A 146 -5.09 19.94 5.64
N ARG A 147 -5.74 18.88 5.16
CA ARG A 147 -7.18 18.65 5.42
C ARG A 147 -7.50 18.48 6.90
N GLU A 148 -6.61 17.88 7.68
CA GLU A 148 -6.79 17.74 9.13
C GLU A 148 -6.64 19.09 9.84
N MET A 149 -5.71 19.94 9.41
CA MET A 149 -5.54 21.30 9.91
C MET A 149 -6.74 22.18 9.55
N ASP A 150 -7.12 22.22 8.27
CA ASP A 150 -8.27 23.02 7.79
C ASP A 150 -9.56 22.65 8.53
N LYS A 151 -9.77 21.36 8.81
CA LYS A 151 -10.92 20.88 9.60
C LYS A 151 -10.88 21.35 11.05
N LYS A 152 -9.70 21.35 11.68
CA LYS A 152 -9.55 21.83 13.07
C LYS A 152 -9.82 23.33 13.12
N ASP A 153 -9.24 24.09 12.20
CA ASP A 153 -9.42 25.54 12.12
C ASP A 153 -10.88 25.91 11.87
N MET A 154 -11.55 25.21 10.94
CA MET A 154 -13.00 25.32 10.72
C MET A 154 -13.80 25.09 12.00
N LEU A 155 -13.54 23.97 12.71
CA LEU A 155 -14.27 23.62 13.93
C LEU A 155 -14.06 24.64 15.04
N ASP A 156 -12.85 25.19 15.18
CA ASP A 156 -12.55 26.18 16.19
C ASP A 156 -13.17 27.55 15.86
N GLN A 157 -13.25 27.92 14.58
CA GLN A 157 -14.02 29.08 14.14
C GLN A 157 -15.52 28.91 14.42
N LEU A 158 -16.10 27.75 14.12
CA LEU A 158 -17.51 27.43 14.45
C LEU A 158 -17.77 27.55 15.96
N LYS A 159 -16.86 27.03 16.80
CA LYS A 159 -16.98 27.15 18.27
C LYS A 159 -16.92 28.60 18.74
N LYS A 160 -16.05 29.43 18.14
CA LYS A 160 -15.92 30.87 18.45
C LYS A 160 -17.19 31.64 18.03
N PHE A 161 -17.75 31.33 16.86
CA PHE A 161 -19.03 31.87 16.40
C PHE A 161 -20.18 31.50 17.32
N ARG A 162 -20.31 30.21 17.72
CA ARG A 162 -21.34 29.74 18.66
C ARG A 162 -21.26 30.44 20.03
N LYS A 163 -20.06 30.86 20.43
CA LYS A 163 -19.83 31.61 21.68
C LYS A 163 -20.02 33.13 21.53
N GLY A 164 -20.52 33.60 20.38
CA GLY A 164 -20.79 35.02 20.12
C GLY A 164 -19.55 35.91 19.96
N LYS A 165 -18.35 35.33 19.87
CA LYS A 165 -17.08 36.09 19.75
C LYS A 165 -16.78 36.55 18.32
N LEU A 166 -17.44 35.95 17.32
CA LEU A 166 -17.36 36.33 15.91
C LEU A 166 -18.78 36.66 15.43
N LYS A 167 -18.96 37.80 14.77
CA LYS A 167 -20.27 38.28 14.27
C LYS A 167 -20.51 37.95 12.79
N ASN A 168 -19.44 37.70 12.01
CA ASN A 168 -19.51 37.54 10.56
C ASN A 168 -19.19 36.10 10.14
N LEU A 169 -19.93 35.60 9.14
CA LEU A 169 -19.87 34.22 8.64
C LEU A 169 -19.03 34.08 7.36
N ASP A 170 -18.05 34.96 7.14
CA ASP A 170 -17.26 35.05 5.88
C ASP A 170 -16.51 33.76 5.53
N PHE A 171 -16.17 32.94 6.54
CA PHE A 171 -15.50 31.65 6.31
C PHE A 171 -16.32 30.67 5.44
N LEU A 172 -17.66 30.82 5.40
CA LEU A 172 -18.53 29.91 4.63
C LEU A 172 -18.65 30.31 3.15
N GLU A 173 -18.38 31.57 2.78
CA GLU A 173 -18.49 32.05 1.40
C GLU A 173 -17.35 31.53 0.50
N ASP A 174 -16.12 31.44 1.01
CA ASP A 174 -14.99 30.84 0.27
C ASP A 174 -15.23 29.36 -0.08
N SER A 175 -15.96 28.63 0.78
CA SER A 175 -16.36 27.25 0.49
C SER A 175 -17.40 27.13 -0.63
N LYS A 176 -18.28 28.15 -0.77
CA LYS A 176 -19.25 28.24 -1.87
C LYS A 176 -18.58 28.68 -3.17
N ALA A 177 -17.53 29.49 -3.13
CA ALA A 177 -16.69 29.79 -4.30
C ALA A 177 -16.01 28.52 -4.86
N ALA A 178 -15.56 27.61 -4.00
CA ALA A 178 -15.04 26.29 -4.41
C ALA A 178 -16.12 25.38 -5.05
N ALA A 179 -17.41 25.55 -4.70
CA ALA A 179 -18.51 24.88 -5.39
C ALA A 179 -18.67 25.37 -6.85
N GLY A 180 -18.16 26.55 -7.19
CA GLY A 180 -18.03 27.01 -8.57
C GLY A 180 -17.14 26.11 -9.44
N GLN A 181 -16.15 25.42 -8.86
CA GLN A 181 -15.34 24.43 -9.59
C GLN A 181 -16.12 23.14 -9.92
N LYS A 182 -17.15 22.77 -9.16
CA LYS A 182 -18.04 21.63 -9.49
C LYS A 182 -18.78 21.85 -10.81
N LYS A 183 -19.05 23.09 -11.23
CA LYS A 183 -19.67 23.40 -12.53
C LYS A 183 -18.80 22.94 -13.72
N LYS A 184 -17.46 23.02 -13.62
CA LYS A 184 -16.54 22.56 -14.70
C LYS A 184 -16.49 21.03 -14.81
N THR A 185 -16.55 20.31 -13.68
CA THR A 185 -16.61 18.84 -13.68
C THR A 185 -17.94 18.33 -14.23
N ASP A 186 -19.04 19.05 -13.97
CA ASP A 186 -20.34 18.74 -14.52
C ASP A 186 -20.42 18.99 -16.03
N ALA A 187 -19.79 20.05 -16.54
CA ALA A 187 -19.69 20.29 -17.98
C ALA A 187 -18.95 19.15 -18.71
N LYS A 188 -17.82 18.67 -18.15
CA LYS A 188 -17.09 17.49 -18.69
C LYS A 188 -17.90 16.20 -18.58
N ARG A 189 -18.71 16.04 -17.54
CA ARG A 189 -19.62 14.89 -17.40
C ARG A 189 -20.74 14.95 -18.44
N LYS A 190 -21.42 16.10 -18.58
CA LYS A 190 -22.44 16.36 -19.60
C LYS A 190 -21.91 16.15 -21.03
N ALA A 191 -20.68 16.57 -21.34
CA ALA A 191 -20.06 16.33 -22.64
C ALA A 191 -19.79 14.84 -22.91
N ARG A 192 -19.33 14.09 -21.90
CA ARG A 192 -19.12 12.63 -22.00
C ARG A 192 -20.45 11.88 -22.09
N ASP A 193 -21.46 12.31 -21.36
CA ASP A 193 -22.80 11.72 -21.40
C ASP A 193 -23.50 12.05 -22.73
N LYS A 194 -23.24 13.20 -23.36
CA LYS A 194 -23.68 13.51 -24.73
C LYS A 194 -22.98 12.63 -25.78
N LYS A 195 -21.68 12.38 -25.62
CA LYS A 195 -20.88 11.56 -26.55
C LYS A 195 -21.15 10.06 -26.44
N PHE A 196 -21.39 9.55 -25.23
CA PHE A 196 -21.47 8.11 -24.95
C PHE A 196 -22.77 7.65 -24.28
N GLY A 197 -23.72 8.56 -24.05
CA GLY A 197 -24.96 8.33 -23.31
C GLY A 197 -24.77 8.28 -21.78
N PHE A 198 -25.83 8.66 -21.05
CA PHE A 198 -25.84 8.65 -19.58
C PHE A 198 -25.83 7.22 -19.02
N GLY A 199 -24.80 6.87 -18.23
CA GLY A 199 -24.70 5.62 -17.47
C GLY A 199 -24.38 4.33 -18.27
N GLY A 200 -23.47 3.50 -17.75
CA GLY A 200 -23.26 2.10 -18.18
C GLY A 200 -22.44 1.84 -19.45
N LYS A 201 -22.15 0.55 -19.71
CA LYS A 201 -21.52 0.00 -20.94
C LYS A 201 -22.55 0.02 -22.09
N LYS A 202 -22.92 1.20 -22.59
CA LYS A 202 -23.78 1.31 -23.78
C LYS A 202 -23.03 0.82 -25.02
N LYS A 203 -23.44 -0.33 -25.57
CA LYS A 203 -22.94 -0.99 -26.81
C LYS A 203 -21.41 -0.98 -27.02
N GLY A 204 -20.61 -0.97 -25.95
CA GLY A 204 -19.15 -0.90 -26.05
C GLY A 204 -18.57 0.42 -26.59
N LEU A 205 -19.36 1.49 -26.74
CA LEU A 205 -18.91 2.78 -27.29
C LEU A 205 -17.82 3.48 -26.45
N LYS A 206 -17.64 3.07 -25.19
CA LYS A 206 -16.56 3.54 -24.30
C LYS A 206 -15.29 2.68 -24.38
N ARG A 207 -15.25 1.64 -25.24
CA ARG A 207 -14.06 0.80 -25.45
C ARG A 207 -13.12 1.52 -26.42
N ASN A 208 -11.81 1.35 -26.20
CA ASN A 208 -10.77 1.86 -27.07
C ASN A 208 -10.89 1.16 -28.44
N THR A 209 -11.06 1.92 -29.52
CA THR A 209 -11.06 1.39 -30.90
C THR A 209 -9.64 1.48 -31.47
N ARG A 210 -9.31 0.61 -32.44
CA ARG A 210 -7.98 0.57 -33.10
C ARG A 210 -7.52 1.94 -33.61
N GLU A 211 -8.45 2.79 -34.04
CA GLU A 211 -8.20 4.17 -34.47
C GLU A 211 -7.78 5.10 -33.31
N SER A 212 -8.25 4.87 -32.09
CA SER A 212 -7.92 5.71 -30.92
C SER A 212 -6.62 5.32 -30.22
N SER A 213 -6.08 4.12 -30.48
CA SER A 213 -4.77 3.68 -29.99
C SER A 213 -3.62 3.95 -30.97
N GLY A 214 -3.90 4.10 -32.27
CA GLY A 214 -2.87 4.13 -33.32
C GLY A 214 -2.52 5.50 -33.90
N ASN A 215 -3.29 6.55 -33.62
CA ASN A 215 -3.14 7.83 -34.34
C ASN A 215 -2.38 8.87 -33.52
N ILE A 216 -1.05 8.74 -33.44
CA ILE A 216 -0.15 9.73 -32.80
C ILE A 216 -0.05 11.03 -33.64
N GLU A 217 -0.33 10.96 -34.94
CA GLU A 217 -0.10 12.08 -35.89
C GLU A 217 -1.05 13.27 -35.71
N LYS A 218 -2.24 13.10 -35.11
CA LYS A 218 -3.26 14.17 -35.02
C LYS A 218 -3.31 14.90 -33.67
N SER A 219 -2.37 14.67 -32.76
CA SER A 219 -2.32 15.38 -31.46
C SER A 219 -1.47 16.66 -31.45
N GLY A 220 -1.17 17.23 -32.62
CA GLY A 220 -0.40 18.47 -32.78
C GLY A 220 -1.18 19.78 -32.56
N LYS A 221 -2.05 19.91 -31.55
CA LYS A 221 -2.69 21.20 -31.24
C LYS A 221 -2.57 21.59 -29.76
N ASN A 222 -1.74 22.63 -29.56
CA ASN A 222 -1.62 23.53 -28.41
C ASN A 222 -0.85 23.03 -27.18
N PHE A 223 0.44 22.73 -27.36
CA PHE A 223 1.41 23.13 -26.35
C PHE A 223 1.75 24.61 -26.56
N ARG A 224 1.58 25.41 -25.50
CA ARG A 224 2.00 26.81 -25.45
C ARG A 224 3.47 26.90 -25.89
N LYS A 225 3.77 27.80 -26.83
CA LYS A 225 5.14 28.10 -27.27
C LYS A 225 6.03 28.34 -26.03
N PRO A 226 7.14 27.62 -25.83
CA PRO A 226 8.14 28.04 -24.87
C PRO A 226 8.78 29.34 -25.39
N GLY A 227 8.90 30.34 -24.52
CA GLY A 227 9.60 31.57 -24.81
C GLY A 227 11.05 31.29 -25.23
N LYS A 228 11.60 32.17 -26.07
CA LYS A 228 12.97 32.09 -26.60
C LYS A 228 13.98 31.80 -25.47
N ALA A 229 14.69 30.69 -25.60
CA ALA A 229 15.81 30.34 -24.73
C ALA A 229 16.95 31.36 -24.93
N GLY A 230 17.43 31.94 -23.82
CA GLY A 230 18.69 32.69 -23.80
C GLY A 230 19.89 31.76 -23.99
N PRO A 231 21.06 32.30 -24.36
CA PRO A 231 22.25 31.49 -24.63
C PRO A 231 22.73 30.74 -23.38
N PRO A 232 23.33 29.54 -23.55
CA PRO A 232 23.75 28.70 -22.43
C PRO A 232 24.91 29.34 -21.63
N PRO A 233 24.99 29.11 -20.31
CA PRO A 233 26.07 29.64 -19.49
C PRO A 233 27.40 28.95 -19.81
N GLN A 234 28.44 29.76 -20.00
CA GLN A 234 29.82 29.30 -20.04
C GLN A 234 30.26 28.96 -18.62
N TYR A 235 30.73 27.73 -18.41
CA TYR A 235 31.38 27.33 -17.17
C TYR A 235 32.85 27.75 -17.22
N PHE A 236 33.28 28.49 -16.20
CA PHE A 236 34.68 28.57 -15.78
C PHE A 236 35.00 27.39 -14.87
#